data_AF-A0A7I9V5Q3-F1
#
_entry.id   AF-A0A7I9V5Q3-F1
#
_cell.length_a   1.000
_cell.length_b   1.000
_cell.length_c   1.000
_cell.angle_alpha   90.00
_cell.angle_beta   90.00
_cell.angle_gamma   90.00
#
_symmetry.space_group_name_H-M   'P 1'
#
loop_
_entity.id
_entity.type
_entity.pdbx_description
1 polymer ?
#
loop_
_entity_poly.entity_id
_entity_poly.type
_entity_poly.pdbx_seq_one_letter_code
_entity_poly.pdbx_strand_id
1 'polypeptide(L)' 'MPAPKPPSLDQLRTFLAVFRAGSLSDAARQMGVSQPSVTNHVAALEKWFGK' A
#
# COMPACT_ATOMS: atom_id res chain seq x y z
N MET A 1 23.41 -7.21 -6.89
CA MET A 1 22.37 -6.54 -6.08
C MET A 1 21.40 -7.61 -5.59
N PRO A 2 21.07 -7.70 -4.30
CA PRO A 2 20.03 -8.64 -3.85
C PRO A 2 18.71 -8.27 -4.53
N ALA A 3 17.94 -9.26 -4.96
CA ALA A 3 16.62 -9.05 -5.54
C ALA A 3 15.70 -8.34 -4.53
N PRO A 4 14.83 -7.41 -4.96
CA PRO A 4 13.93 -6.70 -4.06
C PRO A 4 13.02 -7.71 -3.35
N LYS A 5 12.91 -7.58 -2.02
CA LYS A 5 12.05 -8.46 -1.21
C LYS A 5 10.61 -8.38 -1.73
N PRO A 6 9.93 -9.51 -1.95
CA PRO A 6 8.54 -9.50 -2.38
C PRO A 6 7.67 -8.70 -1.40
N PRO A 7 6.63 -8.02 -1.90
CA PRO A 7 5.74 -7.24 -1.06
C PRO A 7 5.04 -8.12 -0.03
N SER A 8 4.77 -7.54 1.15
CA SER A 8 4.03 -8.21 2.20
C SER A 8 2.53 -8.29 1.84
N LEU A 9 1.83 -9.23 2.47
CA LEU A 9 0.38 -9.32 2.32
C LEU A 9 -0.32 -8.04 2.79
N ASP A 10 0.23 -7.34 3.78
CA ASP A 10 -0.35 -6.09 4.26
C ASP A 10 -0.23 -4.95 3.25
N GLN A 11 0.88 -4.92 2.50
CA GLN A 11 1.01 -3.99 1.37
C GLN A 11 -0.05 -4.28 0.29
N LEU A 12 -0.21 -5.56 -0.09
CA LEU A 12 -1.22 -5.97 -1.08
C LEU A 12 -2.66 -5.70 -0.61
N ARG A 13 -2.96 -5.97 0.67
CA ARG A 13 -4.27 -5.64 1.28
C ARG A 13 -4.52 -4.14 1.28
N THR A 14 -3.51 -3.34 1.62
CA THR A 14 -3.60 -1.89 1.61
C THR A 14 -3.90 -1.37 0.20
N PHE A 15 -3.21 -1.91 -0.81
CA PHE A 15 -3.48 -1.57 -2.21
C PHE A 15 -4.92 -1.90 -2.64
N LEU A 16 -5.42 -3.09 -2.29
CA LEU A 16 -6.81 -3.46 -2.58
C LEU A 16 -7.82 -2.58 -1.83
N ALA A 17 -7.52 -2.17 -0.60
CA ALA A 17 -8.36 -1.25 0.15
C ALA A 17 -8.43 0.13 -0.52
N VAL A 18 -7.29 0.65 -0.99
CA VAL A 18 -7.23 1.91 -1.76
C VAL A 18 -8.02 1.80 -3.06
N PHE A 19 -7.86 0.71 -3.81
CA PHE A 19 -8.61 0.48 -5.04
C PHE A 19 -10.13 0.46 -4.80
N ARG A 20 -10.59 -0.21 -3.74
CA ARG A 20 -12.01 -0.31 -3.39
C ARG A 20 -12.59 0.99 -2.84
N ALA A 21 -11.82 1.73 -2.05
CA ALA A 21 -12.24 2.99 -1.46
C ALA A 21 -12.18 4.16 -2.47
N GLY A 22 -11.36 4.06 -3.51
CA GLY A 22 -11.12 5.13 -4.49
C GLY A 22 -10.25 6.28 -3.98
N SER A 23 -9.76 6.20 -2.72
CA SER A 23 -8.98 7.25 -2.06
C SER A 23 -8.09 6.67 -0.97
N LEU A 24 -6.87 7.22 -0.83
CA LEU A 24 -5.93 6.87 0.24
C LEU A 24 -6.50 7.20 1.63
N SER A 25 -7.18 8.35 1.75
CA SER A 25 -7.75 8.81 3.02
C SER A 25 -8.93 7.95 3.47
N ASP A 26 -9.80 7.56 2.53
CA ASP A 26 -10.93 6.67 2.85
C ASP A 26 -10.46 5.25 3.18
N ALA A 27 -9.45 4.74 2.46
CA ALA A 27 -8.84 3.45 2.79
C ALA A 27 -8.19 3.45 4.18
N ALA A 28 -7.47 4.51 4.54
CA ALA A 28 -6.88 4.68 5.87
C ALA A 28 -7.94 4.66 6.98
N ARG A 29 -9.04 5.41 6.78
CA ARG A 29 -10.18 5.43 7.70
C ARG A 29 -10.83 4.04 7.83
N GLN A 30 -11.03 3.32 6.72
CA GLN A 30 -11.62 1.97 6.74
C GLN A 30 -10.70 0.93 7.38
N MET A 31 -9.38 1.06 7.21
CA MET A 31 -8.38 0.15 7.76
C MET A 31 -7.99 0.48 9.22
N GLY A 32 -8.44 1.61 9.77
CA GLY A 32 -8.08 2.03 11.14
C GLY A 32 -6.62 2.43 11.31
N VAL A 33 -5.98 2.91 10.24
CA VAL A 33 -4.56 3.32 10.23
C VAL A 33 -4.42 4.78 9.79
N SER A 34 -3.20 5.32 9.93
CA SER A 34 -2.91 6.66 9.42
C SER A 34 -2.83 6.66 7.88
N GLN A 35 -3.24 7.76 7.25
CA GLN A 35 -3.09 7.93 5.79
C GLN A 35 -1.62 7.84 5.32
N PRO A 36 -0.61 8.38 6.06
CA PRO A 36 0.79 8.14 5.72
C PRO A 36 1.19 6.66 5.70
N SER A 37 0.63 5.82 6.59
CA SER A 37 0.87 4.37 6.59
C SER A 37 0.40 3.73 5.27
N VAL A 38 -0.79 4.12 4.80
CA VAL A 38 -1.34 3.65 3.53
C VAL A 38 -0.47 4.09 2.35
N THR A 39 -0.09 5.37 2.31
CA THR A 39 0.81 5.92 1.28
C THR A 39 2.14 5.18 1.24
N ASN A 40 2.76 4.92 2.40
CA ASN A 40 4.03 4.20 2.47
C ASN A 40 3.92 2.75 1.96
N HIS A 41 2.81 2.08 2.25
CA HIS A 41 2.57 0.72 1.74
C HIS A 41 2.39 0.69 0.22
N VAL A 42 1.67 1.66 -0.36
CA VAL A 42 1.49 1.77 -1.82
C VAL A 42 2.82 2.13 -2.50
N ALA A 43 3.56 3.11 -1.98
CA ALA A 43 4.86 3.50 -2.52
C ALA A 43 5.88 2.33 -2.50
N ALA A 44 5.84 1.50 -1.46
CA ALA A 44 6.69 0.32 -1.39
C ALA A 44 6.32 -0.74 -2.46
N LEU A 45 5.03 -0.86 -2.82
CA LEU A 45 4.60 -1.70 -3.94
C LEU A 45 5.06 -1.13 -5.27
N GLU A 46 4.84 0.16 -5.52
CA GLU A 46 5.25 0.84 -6.75
C GLU A 46 6.76 0.63 -7.00
N LYS A 47 7.57 0.87 -5.96
CA LYS A 47 9.01 0.65 -5.99
C LYS A 47 9.40 -0.78 -6.34
N TRP A 48 8.64 -1.77 -5.86
CA TRP A 48 8.91 -3.19 -6.17
C TRP A 48 8.58 -3.53 -7.62
N PHE A 49 7.49 -2.97 -8.17
CA PHE A 49 7.08 -3.15 -9.57
C PHE A 49 7.87 -2.28 -10.56
N GLY A 50 8.78 -1.42 -10.10
CA GLY A 50 9.61 -0.57 -10.94
C GLY A 50 8.95 0.73 -11.39
N LYS A 51 7.99 1.23 -10.61
CA LYS A 51 7.47 2.60 -10.72
C LYS A 51 7.97 3.49 -9.59
#